data_AF-G9L009-F1
#
_entry.id   AF-G9L009-F1
#
_cell.length_a   1.000
_cell.length_b   1.000
_cell.length_c   1.000
_cell.angle_alpha   90.00
_cell.angle_beta   90.00
_cell.angle_gamma   90.00
#
_symmetry.space_group_name_H-M   'P 1'
#
loop_
_entity.id
_entity.type
_entity.pdbx_description
1 polymer ?
#
loop_
_entity_poly.entity_id
_entity_poly.type
_entity_poly.pdbx_seq_one_letter_code
_entity_poly.pdbx_strand_id
1 'polypeptide(L)'
;EVQKTLSKFLTKATSIAGLYLESTKEKISFASAAKKIIIDKMMALAFLEAQAATGFIIDPNTGQTYSVEDAILNGVIDPEFKIRLLEAEKAALGYSYSSKTLSVFQAMENRMLDRQRGKHMLEAQIASGGVIDPVRGIRIPPEVAVQQGLLNNAILQFLHEPSSNSRVFPNPNNKQALYYSELLRMCVFDVDCQCFLFPFGERNISNLNVGKTHRISVVDTKTGAELTAYEAFQRNLIEKSTYLELSGQQYQWKEATFFESYG
;
A
#
# COMPACT_ATOMS: atom_id res chain seq x y z
N GLU A 1 -13.01 17.89 -9.05
CA GLU A 1 -14.10 17.97 -8.04
C GLU A 1 -14.26 16.67 -7.25
N VAL A 2 -14.29 15.50 -7.92
CA VAL A 2 -14.32 14.16 -7.29
C VAL A 2 -13.13 13.92 -6.33
N GLN A 3 -11.92 14.32 -6.71
CA GLN A 3 -10.70 14.13 -5.89
C GLN A 3 -10.64 15.00 -4.62
N LYS A 4 -11.17 16.24 -4.66
CA LYS A 4 -11.38 17.09 -3.46
C LYS A 4 -12.39 16.47 -2.48
N THR A 5 -13.23 15.56 -2.97
CA THR A 5 -14.21 14.83 -2.15
C THR A 5 -13.58 13.58 -1.54
N LEU A 6 -12.74 12.85 -2.30
CA LEU A 6 -11.94 11.72 -1.82
C LEU A 6 -10.94 12.14 -0.73
N SER A 7 -10.33 13.32 -0.87
CA SER A 7 -9.39 13.87 0.11
C SER A 7 -10.03 14.25 1.45
N LYS A 8 -11.36 14.13 1.64
CA LYS A 8 -11.97 14.36 2.96
C LYS A 8 -11.86 13.16 3.89
N PHE A 9 -11.62 11.95 3.36
CA PHE A 9 -11.64 10.71 4.16
C PHE A 9 -10.63 9.63 3.71
N LEU A 10 -10.03 9.76 2.51
CA LEU A 10 -8.81 9.07 2.10
C LEU A 10 -7.63 10.05 2.22
N THR A 11 -7.22 10.38 3.45
CA THR A 11 -6.23 11.46 3.68
C THR A 11 -4.81 10.96 3.95
N LYS A 12 -4.64 9.66 4.20
CA LYS A 12 -3.36 9.10 4.65
C LYS A 12 -2.73 8.18 3.61
N ALA A 13 -1.42 8.34 3.42
CA ALA A 13 -0.60 7.43 2.65
C ALA A 13 -0.45 6.08 3.39
N THR A 14 -1.31 5.12 3.05
CA THR A 14 -1.30 3.78 3.66
C THR A 14 -0.65 2.71 2.77
N SER A 15 -0.23 3.09 1.57
CA SER A 15 0.47 2.25 0.61
C SER A 15 1.99 2.41 0.76
N ILE A 16 2.77 1.48 0.21
CA ILE A 16 4.23 1.59 0.16
C ILE A 16 4.58 2.75 -0.78
N ALA A 17 5.19 3.81 -0.25
CA ALA A 17 5.46 5.06 -0.94
C ALA A 17 6.69 5.01 -1.86
N GLY A 18 7.68 4.19 -1.50
CA GLY A 18 8.94 4.09 -2.21
C GLY A 18 9.91 3.14 -1.52
N LEU A 19 11.20 3.27 -1.84
CA LEU A 19 12.27 2.50 -1.21
C LEU A 19 13.02 3.35 -0.19
N TYR A 20 13.47 2.71 0.88
CA TYR A 20 14.47 3.23 1.82
C TYR A 20 15.80 2.54 1.54
N LEU A 21 16.78 3.27 1.02
CA LEU A 21 18.10 2.76 0.69
C LEU A 21 18.95 2.69 1.96
N GLU A 22 19.15 1.49 2.51
CA GLU A 22 19.76 1.36 3.83
C GLU A 22 21.26 1.70 3.87
N SER A 23 21.92 1.68 2.71
CA SER A 23 23.33 2.06 2.56
C SER A 23 23.54 3.55 2.75
N THR A 24 22.64 4.38 2.20
CA THR A 24 22.71 5.84 2.24
C THR A 24 21.75 6.47 3.24
N LYS A 25 20.80 5.69 3.76
CA LYS A 25 19.66 6.15 4.59
C LYS A 25 18.74 7.14 3.88
N GLU A 26 18.73 7.10 2.55
CA GLU A 26 17.90 7.98 1.72
C GLU A 26 16.61 7.28 1.28
N LYS A 27 15.58 8.07 1.02
CA LYS A 27 14.34 7.61 0.39
C LYS A 27 14.36 7.88 -1.12
N ILE A 28 13.73 6.99 -1.89
CA ILE A 28 13.65 7.13 -3.34
C ILE A 28 12.29 6.63 -3.85
N SER A 29 11.72 7.35 -4.82
CA SER A 29 10.47 6.93 -5.48
C SER A 29 10.71 5.73 -6.39
N PHE A 30 9.66 4.95 -6.67
CA PHE A 30 9.76 3.81 -7.59
C PHE A 30 10.17 4.23 -9.00
N ALA A 31 9.69 5.39 -9.48
CA ALA A 31 10.09 5.94 -10.78
C ALA A 31 11.58 6.29 -10.81
N SER A 32 12.10 6.97 -9.78
CA SER A 32 13.53 7.29 -9.68
C SER A 32 14.39 6.04 -9.48
N ALA A 33 13.91 5.04 -8.73
CA ALA A 33 14.59 3.77 -8.53
C ALA A 33 14.71 2.98 -9.84
N ALA A 34 13.66 2.98 -10.67
CA ALA A 34 13.70 2.39 -12.01
C ALA A 34 14.68 3.12 -12.94
N LYS A 35 14.69 4.46 -12.94
CA LYS A 35 15.65 5.26 -13.73
C LYS A 35 17.10 4.98 -13.35
N LYS A 36 17.36 4.77 -12.06
CA LYS A 36 18.69 4.44 -11.53
C LYS A 36 19.01 2.94 -11.60
N ILE A 37 18.13 2.11 -12.17
CA ILE A 37 18.32 0.65 -12.32
C ILE A 37 18.51 -0.05 -10.95
N ILE A 38 17.93 0.51 -9.90
CA ILE A 38 17.89 -0.12 -8.56
C ILE A 38 16.87 -1.26 -8.57
N ILE A 39 15.74 -1.02 -9.22
CA ILE A 39 14.71 -2.01 -9.53
C ILE A 39 14.39 -1.93 -11.03
N ASP A 40 13.81 -2.99 -11.60
CA ASP A 40 13.36 -2.95 -12.98
C ASP A 40 12.04 -2.15 -13.13
N LYS A 41 11.76 -1.72 -14.37
CA LYS A 41 10.58 -0.91 -14.69
C LYS A 41 9.26 -1.62 -14.40
N MET A 42 9.20 -2.95 -14.58
CA MET A 42 7.97 -3.73 -14.36
C MET A 42 7.64 -3.82 -12.87
N MET A 43 8.67 -3.97 -12.04
CA MET A 43 8.56 -3.91 -10.58
C MET A 43 8.08 -2.53 -10.11
N ALA A 44 8.71 -1.46 -10.59
CA ALA A 44 8.29 -0.10 -10.24
C ALA A 44 6.82 0.14 -10.59
N LEU A 45 6.40 -0.31 -11.78
CA LEU A 45 5.02 -0.22 -12.23
C LEU A 45 4.04 -1.00 -11.35
N ALA A 46 4.40 -2.20 -10.89
CA ALA A 46 3.54 -2.98 -9.98
C ALA A 46 3.26 -2.23 -8.66
N PHE A 47 4.28 -1.58 -8.08
CA PHE A 47 4.09 -0.76 -6.89
C PHE A 47 3.30 0.53 -7.16
N LEU A 48 3.53 1.18 -8.30
CA LEU A 48 2.77 2.38 -8.69
C LEU A 48 1.29 2.05 -8.97
N GLU A 49 0.99 0.89 -9.56
CA GLU A 49 -0.39 0.41 -9.73
C GLU A 49 -1.05 0.13 -8.38
N ALA A 50 -0.32 -0.44 -7.42
CA ALA A 50 -0.83 -0.60 -6.06
C ALA A 50 -1.13 0.75 -5.39
N GLN A 51 -0.25 1.75 -5.54
CA GLN A 51 -0.50 3.11 -5.06
C GLN A 51 -1.78 3.71 -5.67
N ALA A 52 -1.88 3.72 -7.01
CA ALA A 52 -3.06 4.22 -7.71
C ALA A 52 -4.35 3.49 -7.29
N ALA A 53 -4.31 2.16 -7.18
CA ALA A 53 -5.46 1.35 -6.80
C ALA A 53 -5.87 1.53 -5.32
N THR A 54 -4.98 2.06 -4.50
CA THR A 54 -5.20 2.36 -3.08
C THR A 54 -5.50 3.85 -2.82
N GLY A 55 -5.66 4.63 -3.88
CA GLY A 55 -6.21 5.99 -3.82
C GLY A 55 -5.33 7.05 -4.46
N PHE A 56 -4.01 6.94 -4.33
CA PHE A 56 -3.11 8.02 -4.71
C PHE A 56 -1.73 7.52 -5.08
N ILE A 57 -1.07 8.26 -5.96
CA ILE A 57 0.38 8.21 -6.09
C ILE A 57 1.01 9.01 -4.95
N ILE A 58 2.02 8.44 -4.29
CA ILE A 58 2.66 9.06 -3.12
C ILE A 58 4.05 9.53 -3.52
N ASP A 59 4.37 10.80 -3.27
CA ASP A 59 5.75 11.27 -3.30
C ASP A 59 6.43 10.92 -1.97
N PRO A 60 7.39 9.98 -1.93
CA PRO A 60 8.05 9.60 -0.69
C PRO A 60 8.90 10.74 -0.10
N ASN A 61 9.29 11.75 -0.89
CA ASN A 61 10.10 12.84 -0.36
C ASN A 61 9.28 13.73 0.58
N THR A 62 8.03 14.01 0.20
CA THR A 62 7.17 14.97 0.90
C THR A 62 6.01 14.33 1.65
N GLY A 63 5.69 13.06 1.37
CA GLY A 63 4.48 12.40 1.85
C GLY A 63 3.20 12.86 1.14
N GLN A 64 3.29 13.79 0.17
CA GLN A 64 2.13 14.29 -0.55
C GLN A 64 1.54 13.22 -1.46
N THR A 65 0.22 13.25 -1.56
CA THR A 65 -0.58 12.32 -2.35
C THR A 65 -1.19 13.03 -3.55
N TYR A 66 -1.12 12.39 -4.71
CA TYR A 66 -1.54 12.96 -5.99
C TYR A 66 -2.48 12.00 -6.74
N SER A 67 -3.30 12.56 -7.64
CA SER A 67 -3.86 11.75 -8.74
C SER A 67 -2.72 11.32 -9.66
N VAL A 68 -2.99 10.34 -10.52
CA VAL A 68 -2.04 9.94 -11.57
C VAL A 68 -1.67 11.14 -12.46
N GLU A 69 -2.63 11.98 -12.82
CA GLU A 69 -2.35 13.15 -13.67
C GLU A 69 -1.52 14.20 -12.94
N ASP A 70 -1.87 14.54 -11.69
CA ASP A 70 -1.12 15.49 -10.89
C ASP A 70 0.30 14.98 -10.59
N ALA A 71 0.47 13.67 -10.37
CA ALA A 71 1.77 13.07 -10.11
C ALA A 71 2.70 13.19 -11.33
N ILE A 72 2.16 13.09 -12.55
CA ILE A 72 2.92 13.34 -13.79
C ILE A 72 3.28 14.82 -13.90
N LEU A 73 2.33 15.72 -13.66
CA LEU A 73 2.56 17.17 -13.73
C LEU A 73 3.63 17.64 -12.73
N ASN A 74 3.66 17.05 -11.55
CA ASN A 74 4.65 17.34 -10.50
C ASN A 74 5.94 16.50 -10.64
N GLY A 75 6.07 15.66 -11.68
CA GLY A 75 7.27 14.88 -11.94
C GLY A 75 7.55 13.74 -10.95
N VAL A 76 6.55 13.33 -10.17
CA VAL A 76 6.64 12.21 -9.22
C VAL A 76 6.71 10.87 -9.95
N ILE A 77 6.00 10.76 -11.09
CA ILE A 77 6.00 9.59 -11.96
C ILE A 77 6.22 9.99 -13.42
N ASP A 78 6.73 9.04 -14.21
CA ASP A 78 6.96 9.27 -15.63
C ASP A 78 5.68 9.12 -16.46
N PRO A 79 5.49 9.96 -17.52
CA PRO A 79 4.35 9.86 -18.42
C PRO A 79 4.19 8.48 -19.08
N GLU A 80 5.26 7.69 -19.19
CA GLU A 80 5.22 6.34 -19.77
C GLU A 80 4.28 5.40 -19.00
N PHE A 81 4.05 5.62 -17.71
CA PHE A 81 3.16 4.80 -16.90
C PHE A 81 1.69 5.26 -16.95
N LYS A 82 1.39 6.43 -17.55
CA LYS A 82 0.08 7.10 -17.46
C LYS A 82 -1.09 6.17 -17.75
N ILE A 83 -1.07 5.47 -18.88
CA ILE A 83 -2.20 4.64 -19.32
C ILE A 83 -2.51 3.54 -18.31
N ARG A 84 -1.48 2.83 -17.83
CA ARG A 84 -1.68 1.74 -16.88
C ARG A 84 -2.10 2.23 -15.51
N LEU A 85 -1.54 3.35 -15.05
CA LEU A 85 -1.88 3.92 -13.75
C LEU A 85 -3.29 4.51 -13.73
N LEU A 86 -3.76 5.13 -14.81
CA LEU A 86 -5.16 5.57 -14.91
C LEU A 86 -6.15 4.40 -14.86
N GLU A 87 -5.80 3.25 -15.44
CA GLU A 87 -6.63 2.05 -15.32
C GLU A 87 -6.65 1.50 -13.88
N ALA A 88 -5.52 1.56 -13.17
CA ALA A 88 -5.45 1.16 -11.76
C ALA A 88 -6.17 2.15 -10.83
N GLU A 89 -6.11 3.45 -11.11
CA GLU A 89 -6.74 4.52 -10.32
C GLU A 89 -8.27 4.38 -10.26
N LYS A 90 -8.89 3.77 -11.29
CA LYS A 90 -10.32 3.40 -11.27
C LYS A 90 -10.71 2.51 -10.09
N ALA A 91 -9.77 1.75 -9.52
CA ALA A 91 -10.06 0.96 -8.33
C ALA A 91 -10.40 1.83 -7.10
N ALA A 92 -9.92 3.08 -7.07
CA ALA A 92 -10.23 4.04 -6.02
C ALA A 92 -11.30 5.06 -6.44
N LEU A 93 -11.31 5.51 -7.70
CA LEU A 93 -12.31 6.46 -8.23
C LEU A 93 -13.65 5.79 -8.60
N GLY A 94 -13.62 4.47 -8.77
CA GLY A 94 -14.72 3.64 -9.20
C GLY A 94 -14.83 3.51 -10.72
N TYR A 95 -15.57 2.46 -11.12
CA TYR A 95 -15.81 2.13 -12.52
C TYR A 95 -17.19 2.63 -12.94
N SER A 96 -17.23 3.53 -13.93
CA SER A 96 -18.49 4.06 -14.45
C SER A 96 -19.27 2.99 -15.23
N TYR A 97 -20.50 2.71 -14.81
CA TYR A 97 -21.41 1.76 -15.46
C TYR A 97 -22.86 2.23 -15.36
N SER A 98 -23.50 2.55 -16.50
CA SER A 98 -24.92 2.94 -16.57
C SER A 98 -25.32 4.01 -15.54
N SER A 99 -24.55 5.10 -15.47
CA SER A 99 -24.71 6.21 -14.50
C SER A 99 -24.46 5.85 -13.03
N LYS A 100 -23.92 4.66 -12.75
CA LYS A 100 -23.45 4.24 -11.43
C LYS A 100 -21.92 4.22 -11.39
N THR A 101 -21.38 4.44 -10.21
CA THR A 101 -19.96 4.23 -9.91
C THR A 101 -19.84 2.92 -9.14
N LEU A 102 -19.16 1.94 -9.72
CA LEU A 102 -18.97 0.62 -9.14
C LEU A 102 -17.63 0.53 -8.41
N SER A 103 -17.60 -0.16 -7.27
CA SER A 103 -16.35 -0.61 -6.62
C SER A 103 -15.63 -1.67 -7.45
N VAL A 104 -14.39 -2.01 -7.07
CA VAL A 104 -13.59 -3.08 -7.69
C VAL A 104 -14.37 -4.40 -7.75
N PHE A 105 -14.93 -4.83 -6.62
CA PHE A 105 -15.71 -6.07 -6.55
C PHE A 105 -16.93 -6.04 -7.48
N GLN A 106 -17.69 -4.95 -7.46
CA GLN A 106 -18.86 -4.81 -8.33
C GLN A 106 -18.47 -4.78 -9.81
N ALA A 107 -17.36 -4.15 -10.18
CA ALA A 107 -16.85 -4.15 -11.55
C ALA A 107 -16.44 -5.56 -12.01
N MET A 108 -15.87 -6.38 -11.12
CA MET A 108 -15.57 -7.79 -11.40
C MET A 108 -16.85 -8.59 -11.66
N GLU A 109 -17.88 -8.44 -10.81
CA GLU A 109 -19.14 -9.17 -10.96
C GLU A 109 -19.89 -8.75 -12.23
N ASN A 110 -19.69 -7.51 -12.71
CA ASN A 110 -20.20 -7.02 -13.99
C ASN A 110 -19.26 -7.29 -15.18
N ARG A 111 -18.18 -8.07 -15.00
CA ARG A 111 -17.19 -8.43 -16.04
C ARG A 111 -16.49 -7.25 -16.71
N MET A 112 -16.48 -6.10 -16.06
CA MET A 112 -15.75 -4.92 -16.51
C MET A 112 -14.28 -4.93 -16.09
N LEU A 113 -13.97 -5.72 -15.05
CA LEU A 113 -12.64 -5.93 -14.54
C LEU A 113 -12.33 -7.41 -14.52
N ASP A 114 -11.16 -7.79 -15.03
CA ASP A 114 -10.67 -9.16 -14.94
C ASP A 114 -10.65 -9.62 -13.47
N ARG A 115 -11.09 -10.85 -13.23
CA ARG A 115 -11.28 -11.36 -11.88
C ARG A 115 -9.97 -11.48 -11.12
N GLN A 116 -8.86 -11.81 -11.78
CA GLN A 116 -7.54 -11.89 -11.11
C GLN A 116 -7.01 -10.50 -10.79
N ARG A 117 -7.06 -9.57 -11.75
CA ARG A 117 -6.66 -8.17 -11.51
C ARG A 117 -7.45 -7.52 -10.38
N GLY A 118 -8.77 -7.71 -10.35
CA GLY A 118 -9.62 -7.16 -9.30
C GLY A 118 -9.32 -7.75 -7.92
N LYS A 119 -8.97 -9.05 -7.85
CA LYS A 119 -8.50 -9.66 -6.59
C LYS A 119 -7.22 -9.02 -6.08
N HIS A 120 -6.23 -8.79 -6.93
CA HIS A 120 -4.97 -8.14 -6.52
C HIS A 120 -5.17 -6.69 -6.07
N MET A 121 -6.10 -5.96 -6.72
CA MET A 121 -6.49 -4.62 -6.28
C MET A 121 -7.17 -4.64 -4.91
N LEU A 122 -8.10 -5.58 -4.68
CA LEU A 122 -8.75 -5.75 -3.37
C LEU A 122 -7.76 -6.17 -2.29
N GLU A 123 -6.81 -7.04 -2.60
CA GLU A 123 -5.72 -7.44 -1.70
C GLU A 123 -4.92 -6.21 -1.23
N ALA A 124 -4.48 -5.36 -2.17
CA ALA A 124 -3.74 -4.14 -1.85
C ALA A 124 -4.59 -3.14 -1.05
N GLN A 125 -5.88 -2.98 -1.37
CA GLN A 125 -6.79 -2.12 -0.61
C GLN A 125 -6.96 -2.60 0.84
N ILE A 126 -7.25 -3.89 1.03
CA ILE A 126 -7.43 -4.48 2.37
C ILE A 126 -6.14 -4.38 3.18
N ALA A 127 -4.99 -4.75 2.59
CA ALA A 127 -3.70 -4.66 3.24
C ALA A 127 -3.32 -3.21 3.61
N SER A 128 -3.83 -2.22 2.86
CA SER A 128 -3.62 -0.78 3.11
C SER A 128 -4.76 -0.11 3.91
N GLY A 129 -5.55 -0.89 4.65
CA GLY A 129 -6.51 -0.38 5.66
C GLY A 129 -7.99 -0.57 5.33
N GLY A 130 -8.35 -1.26 4.24
CA GLY A 130 -9.73 -1.66 3.97
C GLY A 130 -10.17 -1.42 2.52
N VAL A 131 -11.33 -1.97 2.18
CA VAL A 131 -11.95 -1.85 0.85
C VAL A 131 -12.35 -0.39 0.61
N ILE A 132 -12.12 0.12 -0.60
CA ILE A 132 -12.52 1.48 -0.96
C ILE A 132 -13.97 1.49 -1.47
N ASP A 133 -14.81 2.33 -0.87
CA ASP A 133 -16.10 2.73 -1.41
C ASP A 133 -15.89 3.98 -2.29
N PRO A 134 -15.94 3.86 -3.63
CA PRO A 134 -15.64 4.98 -4.53
C PRO A 134 -16.75 6.04 -4.53
N VAL A 135 -17.97 5.70 -4.11
CA VAL A 135 -19.10 6.65 -4.06
C VAL A 135 -18.93 7.58 -2.86
N ARG A 136 -18.57 7.02 -1.71
CA ARG A 136 -18.36 7.79 -0.47
C ARG A 136 -16.95 8.35 -0.36
N GLY A 137 -16.00 7.78 -1.09
CA GLY A 137 -14.59 8.14 -1.03
C GLY A 137 -13.97 7.83 0.33
N ILE A 138 -14.30 6.68 0.90
CA ILE A 138 -13.82 6.23 2.22
C ILE A 138 -13.28 4.80 2.14
N ARG A 139 -12.41 4.45 3.08
CA ARG A 139 -12.09 3.04 3.36
C ARG A 139 -13.07 2.48 4.36
N ILE A 140 -13.51 1.25 4.12
CA ILE A 140 -14.37 0.51 5.03
C ILE A 140 -13.70 -0.82 5.43
N PRO A 141 -13.88 -1.27 6.69
CA PRO A 141 -13.42 -2.59 7.10
C PRO A 141 -14.00 -3.70 6.21
N PRO A 142 -13.26 -4.79 5.93
CA PRO A 142 -13.72 -5.87 5.07
C PRO A 142 -15.08 -6.45 5.49
N GLU A 143 -15.34 -6.60 6.78
CA GLU A 143 -16.59 -7.14 7.33
C GLU A 143 -17.78 -6.24 6.99
N VAL A 144 -17.57 -4.92 7.09
CA VAL A 144 -18.57 -3.91 6.71
C VAL A 144 -18.75 -3.88 5.18
N ALA A 145 -17.67 -4.03 4.42
CA ALA A 145 -17.73 -4.12 2.96
C ALA A 145 -18.58 -5.30 2.48
N VAL A 146 -18.50 -6.44 3.16
CA VAL A 146 -19.36 -7.60 2.87
C VAL A 146 -20.83 -7.27 3.11
N GLN A 147 -21.17 -6.64 4.24
CA GLN A 147 -22.55 -6.24 4.55
C GLN A 147 -23.11 -5.25 3.53
N GLN A 148 -22.24 -4.40 2.94
CA GLN A 148 -22.61 -3.39 1.96
C GLN A 148 -22.55 -3.89 0.49
N GLY A 149 -22.18 -5.16 0.26
CA GLY A 149 -22.06 -5.71 -1.09
C GLY A 149 -20.90 -5.12 -1.91
N LEU A 150 -19.91 -4.53 -1.24
CA LEU A 150 -18.65 -4.04 -1.83
C LEU A 150 -17.54 -5.10 -1.78
N LEU A 151 -17.81 -6.22 -1.12
CA LEU A 151 -17.03 -7.44 -1.07
C LEU A 151 -18.00 -8.61 -0.84
N ASN A 152 -17.57 -9.86 -1.01
CA ASN A 152 -18.30 -11.02 -0.51
C ASN A 152 -17.38 -11.95 0.29
N ASN A 153 -17.98 -12.84 1.10
CA ASN A 153 -17.23 -13.77 1.94
C ASN A 153 -16.31 -14.68 1.13
N ALA A 154 -16.72 -15.10 -0.07
CA ALA A 154 -15.91 -15.97 -0.92
C ALA A 154 -14.61 -15.31 -1.38
N ILE A 155 -14.66 -14.03 -1.77
CA ILE A 155 -13.46 -13.27 -2.13
C ILE A 155 -12.63 -12.95 -0.89
N LEU A 156 -13.26 -12.57 0.22
CA LEU A 156 -12.53 -12.30 1.47
C LEU A 156 -11.75 -13.52 1.93
N GLN A 157 -12.39 -14.69 2.00
CA GLN A 157 -11.74 -15.96 2.34
C GLN A 157 -10.61 -16.30 1.36
N PHE A 158 -10.87 -16.15 0.06
CA PHE A 158 -9.87 -16.40 -0.97
C PHE A 158 -8.60 -15.56 -0.79
N LEU A 159 -8.73 -14.28 -0.40
CA LEU A 159 -7.58 -13.39 -0.19
C LEU A 159 -6.70 -13.83 1.01
N HIS A 160 -7.25 -14.64 1.92
CA HIS A 160 -6.54 -15.21 3.06
C HIS A 160 -6.02 -16.64 2.82
N GLU A 161 -6.38 -17.29 1.72
CA GLU A 161 -5.99 -18.68 1.42
C GLU A 161 -4.80 -18.76 0.44
N PRO A 162 -3.61 -19.21 0.90
CA PRO A 162 -2.42 -19.25 0.06
C PRO A 162 -2.53 -20.14 -1.18
N SER A 163 -3.33 -21.20 -1.11
CA SER A 163 -3.58 -22.14 -2.21
C SER A 163 -4.40 -21.54 -3.35
N SER A 164 -5.10 -20.44 -3.08
CA SER A 164 -6.06 -19.87 -4.01
C SER A 164 -5.63 -18.50 -4.49
N ASN A 165 -5.08 -17.64 -3.62
CA ASN A 165 -4.56 -16.33 -4.01
C ASN A 165 -3.11 -16.40 -4.52
N SER A 166 -2.85 -15.82 -5.69
CA SER A 166 -1.49 -15.79 -6.25
C SER A 166 -0.69 -14.62 -5.70
N ARG A 167 0.54 -14.90 -5.27
CA ARG A 167 1.52 -13.87 -4.93
C ARG A 167 1.99 -13.21 -6.22
N VAL A 168 1.86 -11.89 -6.32
CA VAL A 168 2.18 -11.15 -7.56
C VAL A 168 3.07 -9.93 -7.35
N PHE A 169 3.27 -9.48 -6.11
CA PHE A 169 4.11 -8.33 -5.84
C PHE A 169 5.55 -8.78 -5.61
N PRO A 170 6.51 -8.37 -6.46
CA PRO A 170 7.88 -8.83 -6.33
C PRO A 170 8.60 -8.08 -5.20
N ASN A 171 9.28 -8.82 -4.34
CA ASN A 171 10.17 -8.25 -3.33
C ASN A 171 11.35 -7.53 -4.01
N PRO A 172 11.60 -6.24 -3.72
CA PRO A 172 12.69 -5.47 -4.32
C PRO A 172 14.09 -6.08 -4.18
N ASN A 173 14.39 -6.77 -3.08
CA ASN A 173 15.73 -7.30 -2.81
C ASN A 173 16.02 -8.63 -3.53
N ASN A 174 15.02 -9.53 -3.62
CA ASN A 174 15.24 -10.91 -4.07
C ASN A 174 14.28 -11.37 -5.19
N LYS A 175 13.37 -10.50 -5.64
CA LYS A 175 12.36 -10.73 -6.68
C LYS A 175 11.36 -11.86 -6.37
N GLN A 176 11.34 -12.38 -5.15
CA GLN A 176 10.33 -13.35 -4.72
C GLN A 176 8.95 -12.69 -4.78
N ALA A 177 7.99 -13.35 -5.42
CA ALA A 177 6.61 -12.89 -5.42
C ALA A 177 5.98 -13.10 -4.04
N LEU A 178 5.36 -12.05 -3.51
CA LEU A 178 4.71 -11.97 -2.20
C LEU A 178 3.30 -11.37 -2.31
N TYR A 179 2.52 -11.52 -1.25
CA TYR A 179 1.33 -10.72 -1.02
C TYR A 179 1.69 -9.29 -0.64
N TYR A 180 0.78 -8.35 -0.89
CA TYR A 180 1.02 -6.95 -0.56
C TYR A 180 1.16 -6.74 0.96
N SER A 181 0.41 -7.51 1.75
CA SER A 181 0.49 -7.51 3.21
C SER A 181 1.85 -8.00 3.73
N GLU A 182 2.43 -9.02 3.09
CA GLU A 182 3.78 -9.50 3.41
C GLU A 182 4.83 -8.41 3.15
N LEU A 183 4.72 -7.65 2.05
CA LEU A 183 5.62 -6.53 1.76
C LEU A 183 5.46 -5.38 2.75
N LEU A 184 4.23 -4.99 3.09
CA LEU A 184 3.96 -3.94 4.09
C LEU A 184 4.54 -4.30 5.46
N ARG A 185 4.50 -5.59 5.85
CA ARG A 185 5.11 -6.09 7.08
C ARG A 185 6.63 -5.92 7.13
N MET A 186 7.27 -5.85 5.97
CA MET A 186 8.71 -5.64 5.84
C MET A 186 9.08 -4.16 5.75
N CYS A 187 8.11 -3.25 5.60
CA CYS A 187 8.36 -1.82 5.48
C CYS A 187 8.80 -1.17 6.79
N VAL A 188 9.49 -0.05 6.64
CA VAL A 188 9.74 0.93 7.70
C VAL A 188 8.77 2.10 7.54
N PHE A 189 8.41 2.77 8.64
CA PHE A 189 7.64 4.01 8.60
C PHE A 189 8.57 5.21 8.77
N ASP A 190 8.65 6.09 7.79
CA ASP A 190 9.46 7.31 7.87
C ASP A 190 8.65 8.44 8.52
N VAL A 191 9.16 8.98 9.65
CA VAL A 191 8.49 10.07 10.37
C VAL A 191 8.49 11.38 9.61
N ASP A 192 9.41 11.55 8.66
CA ASP A 192 9.52 12.77 7.86
C ASP A 192 8.40 12.86 6.81
N CYS A 193 8.23 11.82 5.97
CA CYS A 193 7.12 11.78 5.02
C CYS A 193 5.80 11.25 5.60
N GLN A 194 5.80 10.74 6.84
CA GLN A 194 4.67 10.01 7.44
C GLN A 194 4.14 8.87 6.55
N CYS A 195 5.06 8.13 5.92
CA CYS A 195 4.73 7.14 4.89
C CYS A 195 5.57 5.86 5.04
N PHE A 196 5.05 4.75 4.50
CA PHE A 196 5.77 3.46 4.50
C PHE A 196 6.78 3.39 3.36
N LEU A 197 8.01 2.97 3.68
CA LEU A 197 9.07 2.74 2.70
C LEU A 197 9.55 1.29 2.79
N PHE A 198 9.79 0.66 1.65
CA PHE A 198 10.34 -0.70 1.62
C PHE A 198 11.87 -0.63 1.75
N PRO A 199 12.48 -1.29 2.75
CA PRO A 199 13.94 -1.28 2.91
C PRO A 199 14.62 -2.05 1.78
N PHE A 200 15.61 -1.43 1.15
CA PHE A 200 16.38 -1.99 0.05
C PHE A 200 17.87 -1.92 0.35
N GLY A 201 18.55 -3.07 0.28
CA GLY A 201 19.97 -3.19 0.58
C GLY A 201 20.35 -4.48 1.31
N GLU A 202 21.63 -4.57 1.68
CA GLU A 202 22.21 -5.70 2.40
C GLU A 202 22.04 -5.61 3.92
N ARG A 203 21.70 -4.41 4.43
CA ARG A 203 21.27 -4.32 5.81
C ARG A 203 19.87 -4.93 5.86
N ASN A 204 19.48 -5.34 7.06
CA ASN A 204 18.34 -6.21 7.22
C ASN A 204 17.53 -5.60 8.35
N ILE A 205 17.23 -4.29 8.24
CA ILE A 205 16.60 -3.52 9.32
C ILE A 205 15.21 -4.10 9.64
N SER A 206 14.52 -4.62 8.63
CA SER A 206 13.27 -5.39 8.78
C SER A 206 13.48 -6.83 9.29
N ASN A 207 14.65 -7.40 9.04
CA ASN A 207 15.06 -8.76 9.44
C ASN A 207 15.69 -8.83 10.85
N LEU A 208 15.88 -7.70 11.53
CA LEU A 208 16.39 -7.64 12.91
C LEU A 208 15.49 -8.36 13.94
N ASN A 209 14.32 -8.92 13.56
CA ASN A 209 13.38 -9.56 14.50
C ASN A 209 12.68 -10.83 13.99
N VAL A 210 13.27 -11.61 13.08
CA VAL A 210 12.67 -12.88 12.61
C VAL A 210 12.42 -13.88 13.77
N GLY A 211 13.08 -13.71 14.93
CA GLY A 211 12.84 -14.54 16.11
C GLY A 211 11.80 -14.04 17.12
N LYS A 212 11.47 -12.74 17.18
CA LYS A 212 10.63 -12.17 18.25
C LYS A 212 9.89 -10.92 17.78
N THR A 213 8.59 -11.08 17.53
CA THR A 213 7.62 -10.00 17.29
C THR A 213 7.90 -9.15 16.05
N HIS A 214 7.13 -9.37 14.98
CA HIS A 214 6.93 -8.39 13.91
C HIS A 214 6.64 -7.03 14.57
N ARG A 215 7.60 -6.11 14.57
CA ARG A 215 7.49 -4.74 15.08
C ARG A 215 7.67 -3.83 13.87
N ILE A 216 6.76 -2.88 13.69
CA ILE A 216 6.96 -1.83 12.69
C ILE A 216 8.18 -1.03 13.14
N SER A 217 9.22 -1.05 12.30
CA SER A 217 10.39 -0.19 12.46
C SER A 217 10.04 1.21 11.98
N VAL A 218 10.37 2.22 12.78
CA VAL A 218 10.20 3.63 12.45
C VAL A 218 11.57 4.22 12.17
N VAL A 219 11.70 5.02 11.12
CA VAL A 219 12.94 5.69 10.75
C VAL A 219 12.74 7.19 10.70
N ASP A 220 13.80 7.92 11.00
CA ASP A 220 13.92 9.34 10.70
C ASP A 220 15.01 9.50 9.64
N THR A 221 14.59 9.66 8.39
CA THR A 221 15.51 9.81 7.26
C THR A 221 16.36 11.09 7.31
N LYS A 222 15.96 12.11 8.09
CA LYS A 222 16.76 13.35 8.25
C LYS A 222 17.95 13.14 9.17
N THR A 223 17.77 12.35 10.23
CA THR A 223 18.83 12.08 11.22
C THR A 223 19.50 10.73 11.02
N GLY A 224 18.90 9.86 10.20
CA GLY A 224 19.28 8.47 10.03
C GLY A 224 19.03 7.61 11.27
N ALA A 225 18.14 8.05 12.18
CA ALA A 225 17.79 7.32 13.39
C ALA A 225 16.79 6.20 13.10
N GLU A 226 16.96 5.08 13.77
CA GLU A 226 16.05 3.94 13.74
C GLU A 226 15.41 3.80 15.12
N LEU A 227 14.08 3.69 15.15
CA LEU A 227 13.25 3.79 16.34
C LEU A 227 12.15 2.74 16.29
N THR A 228 11.62 2.42 17.45
CA THR A 228 10.33 1.74 17.55
C THR A 228 9.19 2.76 17.51
N ALA A 229 7.98 2.32 17.13
CA ALA A 229 6.80 3.19 17.15
C ALA A 229 6.57 3.87 18.51
N TYR A 230 6.85 3.17 19.62
CA TYR A 230 6.75 3.77 20.96
C TYR A 230 7.81 4.85 21.21
N GLU A 231 9.06 4.63 20.81
CA GLU A 231 10.12 5.64 20.97
C GLU A 231 9.87 6.88 20.11
N ALA A 232 9.39 6.70 18.88
CA ALA A 232 9.01 7.80 18.00
C ALA A 232 7.87 8.64 18.63
N PHE A 233 6.88 7.98 19.23
CA PHE A 233 5.81 8.66 19.96
C PHE A 233 6.32 9.40 21.20
N GLN A 234 7.16 8.77 22.03
CA GLN A 234 7.74 9.39 23.22
C GLN A 234 8.59 10.64 22.88
N ARG A 235 9.23 10.65 21.71
CA ARG A 235 10.02 11.78 21.20
C ARG A 235 9.16 12.82 20.47
N ASN A 236 7.85 12.68 20.43
CA ASN A 236 6.90 13.53 19.68
C ASN A 236 7.21 13.62 18.17
N LEU A 237 7.80 12.57 17.59
CA LEU A 237 8.07 12.48 16.14
C LEU A 237 6.86 11.98 15.35
N ILE A 238 5.93 11.29 16.03
CA ILE A 238 4.65 10.87 15.47
C ILE A 238 3.52 11.21 16.46
N GLU A 239 2.34 11.51 15.92
CA GLU A 239 1.15 11.73 16.72
C GLU A 239 0.63 10.44 17.36
N LYS A 240 -0.20 10.59 18.40
CA LYS A 240 -0.87 9.47 19.08
C LYS A 240 -1.72 8.64 18.10
N SER A 241 -2.39 9.27 17.15
CA SER A 241 -3.18 8.63 16.09
C SER A 241 -2.30 7.66 15.28
N THR A 242 -1.19 8.15 14.72
CA THR A 242 -0.22 7.33 13.98
C THR A 242 0.34 6.21 14.85
N TYR A 243 0.71 6.48 16.12
CA TYR A 243 1.19 5.43 17.02
C TYR A 243 0.17 4.30 17.22
N LEU A 244 -1.11 4.65 17.45
CA LEU A 244 -2.18 3.67 17.62
C LEU A 244 -2.44 2.86 16.35
N GLU A 245 -2.38 3.49 15.18
CA GLU A 245 -2.52 2.81 13.89
C GLU A 245 -1.38 1.83 13.64
N LEU A 246 -0.12 2.25 13.82
CA LEU A 246 1.04 1.36 13.68
C LEU A 246 0.96 0.19 14.67
N SER A 247 0.53 0.46 15.91
CA SER A 247 0.35 -0.58 16.92
C SER A 247 -0.79 -1.55 16.56
N GLY A 248 -1.89 -1.03 16.01
CA GLY A 248 -3.03 -1.81 15.55
C GLY A 248 -2.69 -2.70 14.35
N GLN A 249 -1.99 -2.17 13.35
CA GLN A 249 -1.49 -2.95 12.21
C GLN A 249 -0.55 -4.07 12.67
N GLN A 250 0.35 -3.75 13.60
CA GLN A 250 1.25 -4.74 14.18
C GLN A 250 0.48 -5.88 14.88
N TYR A 251 -0.63 -5.57 15.55
CA TYR A 251 -1.49 -6.57 16.18
C TYR A 251 -2.20 -7.46 15.14
N GLN A 252 -2.81 -6.85 14.12
CA GLN A 252 -3.49 -7.57 13.04
C GLN A 252 -2.53 -8.54 12.31
N TRP A 253 -1.29 -8.12 12.05
CA TRP A 253 -0.29 -8.99 11.43
C TRP A 253 0.11 -10.17 12.31
N LYS A 254 0.14 -9.98 13.64
CA LYS A 254 0.41 -11.09 14.57
C LYS A 254 -0.71 -12.13 14.49
N GLU A 255 -1.97 -11.71 14.58
CA GLU A 255 -3.11 -12.63 14.46
C GLU A 255 -3.09 -13.41 13.16
N ALA A 256 -2.86 -12.75 12.02
CA ALA A 256 -2.78 -13.42 10.72
C ALA A 256 -1.67 -14.49 10.66
N THR A 257 -0.51 -14.25 11.27
CA THR A 257 0.61 -15.21 11.29
C THR A 257 0.31 -16.41 12.19
N PHE A 258 -0.46 -16.21 13.27
CA PHE A 258 -0.89 -17.33 14.11
C PHE A 258 -1.78 -18.30 13.34
N PHE A 259 -2.68 -17.81 12.48
CA PHE A 259 -3.53 -18.68 11.66
C PHE A 259 -2.75 -19.47 10.59
N GLU A 260 -1.66 -18.93 10.03
CA GLU A 260 -0.78 -19.65 9.10
C GLU A 260 0.03 -20.77 9.75
N SER A 261 0.29 -20.69 11.06
CA SER A 261 1.11 -21.69 11.78
C SER A 261 0.36 -22.95 12.25
N TYR A 262 -0.97 -22.96 12.17
CA TYR A 262 -1.83 -24.08 12.58
C TYR A 262 -2.74 -24.62 11.45
N GLY A 263 -2.47 -24.23 10.20
CA GLY A 263 -3.16 -24.72 9.00
C GLY A 263 -2.40 -25.82 8.28
#